data_AF-A0A3M0MNH8-F1
#
_entry.id   AF-A0A3M0MNH8-F1
#
_cell.length_a   1.000
_cell.length_b   1.000
_cell.length_c   1.000
_cell.angle_alpha   90.00
_cell.angle_beta   90.00
_cell.angle_gamma   90.00
#
_symmetry.space_group_name_H-M   'P 1'
#
loop_
_entity.id
_entity.type
_entity.pdbx_description
1 polymer ?
#
loop_
_entity_poly.entity_id
_entity_poly.type
_entity_poly.pdbx_seq_one_letter_code
_entity_poly.pdbx_strand_id
1 'polypeptide(L)'
;MSRRKHNRFTPFASLSRHRQRDAFVKLRWKILRDAPIYGGLFSSHLVLDESDRPDAYRQWFDVLFLSLDDRSIWNASITTGTLRFWERIQDLASEQTCSRLTETELEEEYRWKFSPAFYVGRQKFYRVIQSEPGHHAALDGLTVREYEERAASKILRDTPPEIHESFRLDYT
;
A
#
# COMPACT_ATOMS: atom_id res chain seq x y z
N MET A 1 -21.73 29.64 11.62
CA MET A 1 -21.25 28.71 10.57
C MET A 1 -20.45 27.58 11.23
N SER A 2 -20.98 26.36 11.24
CA SER A 2 -20.33 25.23 11.92
C SER A 2 -19.18 24.67 11.07
N ARG A 3 -17.95 24.73 11.61
CA ARG A 3 -16.77 24.06 11.04
C ARG A 3 -17.02 22.55 11.05
N ARG A 4 -17.34 21.96 9.90
CA ARG A 4 -17.37 20.50 9.74
C ARG A 4 -15.97 19.97 10.06
N LYS A 5 -15.80 19.33 11.22
CA LYS A 5 -14.58 18.59 11.57
C LYS A 5 -14.35 17.57 10.46
N HIS A 6 -13.22 17.66 9.76
CA HIS A 6 -12.71 16.54 8.98
C HIS A 6 -12.79 15.31 9.89
N ASN A 7 -13.44 14.24 9.43
CA ASN A 7 -13.56 13.01 10.19
C ASN A 7 -12.12 12.50 10.39
N ARG A 8 -11.51 12.84 11.52
CA ARG A 8 -10.15 12.41 11.84
C ARG A 8 -10.23 10.90 11.96
N PHE A 9 -9.62 10.21 10.99
CA PHE A 9 -9.36 8.80 11.13
C PHE A 9 -8.72 8.59 12.51
N THR A 10 -9.38 7.79 13.34
CA THR A 10 -8.89 7.45 14.66
C THR A 10 -8.48 6.00 14.59
N PRO A 11 -7.17 5.68 14.71
CA PRO A 11 -6.70 4.31 14.73
C PRO A 11 -7.44 3.48 15.78
N PHE A 12 -7.63 2.19 15.53
CA PHE A 12 -8.35 1.29 16.44
C PHE A 12 -7.80 1.35 17.87
N ALA A 13 -6.47 1.31 18.01
CA ALA A 13 -5.78 1.40 19.30
C ALA A 13 -6.10 2.69 20.07
N SER A 14 -6.44 3.78 19.38
CA SER A 14 -6.78 5.08 19.97
C SER A 14 -8.29 5.29 20.21
N LEU A 15 -9.13 4.31 19.87
CA LEU A 15 -10.56 4.37 20.14
C LEU A 15 -10.86 4.22 21.65
N SER A 16 -12.01 4.74 22.09
CA SER A 16 -12.50 4.45 23.43
C SER A 16 -12.82 2.95 23.58
N ARG A 17 -12.73 2.42 24.81
CA ARG A 17 -13.00 0.99 25.08
C ARG A 17 -14.35 0.49 24.53
N HIS A 18 -15.39 1.33 24.61
CA HIS A 18 -16.70 1.02 24.04
C HIS A 18 -16.61 0.85 22.51
N ARG A 19 -15.99 1.80 21.82
CA ARG A 19 -15.85 1.77 20.36
C ARG A 19 -14.94 0.63 19.87
N GLN A 20 -13.90 0.28 20.64
CA GLN A 20 -13.08 -0.90 20.38
C GLN A 20 -13.92 -2.17 20.45
N ARG A 21 -14.73 -2.32 21.51
CA ARG A 21 -15.64 -3.47 21.65
C ARG A 21 -16.68 -3.53 20.54
N ASP A 22 -17.24 -2.40 20.12
CA ASP A 22 -18.17 -2.35 18.97
C ASP A 22 -17.51 -2.82 17.67
N ALA A 23 -16.29 -2.34 17.38
CA ALA A 23 -15.53 -2.77 16.22
C ALA A 23 -15.17 -4.26 16.28
N PHE A 24 -14.77 -4.76 17.45
CA PHE A 24 -14.51 -6.19 17.70
C PHE A 24 -15.76 -7.03 17.41
N VAL A 25 -16.91 -6.65 17.97
CA VAL A 25 -18.19 -7.35 17.76
C VAL A 25 -18.62 -7.30 16.30
N LYS A 26 -18.47 -6.16 15.62
CA LYS A 26 -18.75 -6.04 14.17
C LYS A 26 -17.89 -6.99 13.35
N LEU A 27 -16.59 -7.06 13.63
CA LEU A 27 -15.69 -7.99 12.95
C LEU A 27 -16.05 -9.45 13.28
N ARG A 28 -16.40 -9.77 14.52
CA ARG A 28 -16.89 -11.11 14.90
C ARG A 28 -18.08 -11.55 14.06
N TRP A 29 -19.09 -10.68 13.93
CA TRP A 29 -20.26 -10.97 13.09
C TRP A 29 -19.89 -11.10 11.62
N LYS A 30 -18.92 -10.33 11.14
CA LYS A 30 -18.39 -10.47 9.78
C LYS A 30 -17.71 -11.83 9.58
N ILE A 31 -16.84 -12.24 10.49
CA ILE A 31 -16.17 -13.56 10.45
C ILE A 31 -17.21 -14.69 10.42
N LEU A 32 -18.25 -14.61 11.25
CA LEU A 32 -19.31 -15.61 11.27
C LEU A 32 -20.10 -15.65 9.96
N ARG A 33 -20.39 -14.49 9.37
CA ARG A 33 -21.07 -14.39 8.06
C ARG A 33 -20.20 -14.91 6.92
N ASP A 34 -18.90 -14.65 6.97
CA ASP A 34 -17.94 -15.07 5.95
C ASP A 34 -17.45 -16.51 6.18
N ALA A 35 -17.94 -17.20 7.22
CA ALA A 35 -17.53 -18.56 7.56
C ALA A 35 -17.65 -19.59 6.42
N PRO A 36 -18.65 -19.54 5.53
CA PRO A 36 -18.71 -20.43 4.37
C PRO A 36 -17.52 -20.26 3.40
N ILE A 37 -16.86 -19.10 3.42
CA ILE A 37 -15.75 -18.75 2.53
C ILE A 37 -14.41 -18.95 3.25
N TYR A 38 -14.31 -18.45 4.49
CA TYR A 38 -13.04 -18.36 5.24
C TYR A 38 -12.95 -19.29 6.46
N GLY A 39 -13.89 -20.23 6.62
CA GLY A 39 -13.87 -21.23 7.69
C GLY A 39 -14.14 -20.68 9.10
N GLY A 40 -14.49 -19.40 9.23
CA GLY A 40 -14.93 -18.79 10.49
C GLY A 40 -13.81 -18.40 11.46
N LEU A 41 -12.54 -18.44 11.02
CA LEU A 41 -11.38 -18.02 11.83
C LEU A 41 -10.97 -16.57 11.58
N PHE A 42 -11.20 -16.09 10.36
CA PHE A 42 -10.85 -14.75 9.93
C PHE A 42 -11.85 -14.22 8.91
N SER A 43 -11.71 -12.95 8.56
CA SER A 43 -12.37 -12.33 7.43
C SER A 43 -11.37 -11.47 6.66
N SER A 44 -11.67 -11.17 5.40
CA SER A 44 -10.87 -10.27 4.57
C SER A 44 -11.75 -9.23 3.88
N HIS A 45 -11.13 -8.14 3.43
CA HIS A 45 -11.74 -7.22 2.47
C HIS A 45 -11.46 -7.64 1.02
N LEU A 46 -10.53 -8.56 0.82
CA LEU A 46 -10.17 -9.15 -0.46
C LEU A 46 -10.96 -10.44 -0.67
N VAL A 47 -11.12 -10.84 -1.93
CA VAL A 47 -11.73 -12.11 -2.32
C VAL A 47 -10.61 -13.05 -2.72
N LEU A 48 -10.56 -14.23 -2.09
CA LEU A 48 -9.49 -15.19 -2.32
C LEU A 48 -9.65 -15.90 -3.69
N ASP A 49 -10.88 -16.29 -4.02
CA ASP A 49 -11.19 -17.15 -5.16
C ASP A 49 -11.97 -16.41 -6.26
N GLU A 50 -11.42 -15.32 -6.78
CA GLU A 50 -11.97 -14.67 -7.98
C GLU A 50 -11.58 -15.49 -9.22
N SER A 51 -12.44 -16.41 -9.67
CA SER A 51 -12.15 -17.39 -10.74
C SER A 51 -11.57 -16.78 -12.02
N ASP A 52 -12.01 -15.57 -12.37
CA ASP A 52 -11.67 -14.90 -13.63
C ASP A 52 -10.46 -13.96 -13.49
N ARG A 53 -9.89 -13.86 -12.29
CA ARG A 53 -8.80 -12.94 -11.99
C ARG A 53 -7.45 -13.58 -12.36
N PRO A 54 -6.60 -12.91 -13.18
CA PRO A 54 -5.27 -13.42 -13.49
C PRO A 54 -4.42 -13.64 -12.23
N ASP A 55 -3.58 -14.67 -12.25
CA ASP A 55 -2.72 -15.02 -11.12
C ASP A 55 -1.81 -13.86 -10.69
N ALA A 56 -1.42 -12.99 -11.62
CA ALA A 56 -0.66 -11.77 -11.33
C ALA A 56 -1.32 -10.86 -10.28
N TYR A 57 -2.63 -10.96 -10.06
CA TYR A 57 -3.34 -10.20 -9.04
C TYR A 57 -3.66 -11.01 -7.77
N ARG A 58 -3.37 -12.32 -7.75
CA ARG A 58 -3.52 -13.22 -6.59
C ARG A 58 -2.22 -13.34 -5.79
N GLN A 59 -1.56 -12.21 -5.60
CA GLN A 59 -0.18 -12.15 -5.12
C GLN A 59 -0.08 -11.69 -3.65
N TRP A 60 -1.19 -11.24 -3.07
CA TRP A 60 -1.28 -10.83 -1.68
C TRP A 60 -2.69 -11.03 -1.14
N PHE A 61 -2.80 -11.22 0.17
CA PHE A 61 -4.06 -11.40 0.86
C PHE A 61 -4.00 -10.86 2.29
N ASP A 62 -4.96 -10.02 2.64
CA ASP A 62 -5.08 -9.46 3.99
C ASP A 62 -6.04 -10.29 4.83
N VAL A 63 -5.66 -10.55 6.06
CA VAL A 63 -6.40 -11.35 7.02
C VAL A 63 -6.71 -10.48 8.22
N LEU A 64 -7.97 -10.46 8.65
CA LEU A 64 -8.42 -9.84 9.89
C LEU A 64 -8.95 -10.92 10.83
N PHE A 65 -8.40 -11.01 12.03
CA PHE A 65 -8.79 -12.01 13.02
C PHE A 65 -8.83 -11.41 14.43
N LEU A 66 -9.55 -12.08 15.31
CA LEU A 66 -9.82 -11.61 16.66
C LEU A 66 -8.86 -12.25 17.66
N SER A 67 -8.45 -11.45 18.64
CA SER A 67 -7.80 -11.96 19.84
C SER A 67 -8.82 -12.64 20.77
N LEU A 68 -8.30 -13.43 21.71
CA LEU A 68 -9.08 -14.08 22.77
C LEU A 68 -9.49 -13.11 23.89
N ASP A 69 -8.98 -11.88 23.90
CA ASP A 69 -9.22 -10.87 24.95
C ASP A 69 -10.49 -10.02 24.75
N ASP A 70 -11.31 -10.35 23.74
CA ASP A 70 -12.52 -9.63 23.34
C ASP A 70 -12.33 -8.14 23.00
N ARG A 71 -11.08 -7.71 22.73
CA ARG A 71 -10.74 -6.29 22.55
C ARG A 71 -9.69 -6.01 21.49
N SER A 72 -8.81 -6.94 21.21
CA SER A 72 -7.74 -6.77 20.24
C SER A 72 -8.15 -7.38 18.90
N ILE A 73 -7.90 -6.62 17.84
CA ILE A 73 -8.05 -7.07 16.46
C ILE A 73 -6.63 -7.17 15.91
N TRP A 74 -6.32 -8.31 15.31
CA TRP A 74 -5.07 -8.54 14.61
C TRP A 74 -5.32 -8.51 13.11
N ASN A 75 -4.33 -8.04 12.38
CA ASN A 75 -4.27 -8.17 10.94
C ASN A 75 -2.95 -8.81 10.54
N ALA A 76 -2.96 -9.51 9.42
CA ALA A 76 -1.76 -10.01 8.76
C ALA A 76 -1.93 -9.85 7.26
N SER A 77 -0.84 -9.50 6.57
CA SER A 77 -0.80 -9.50 5.11
C SER A 77 0.12 -10.62 4.67
N ILE A 78 -0.42 -11.54 3.87
CA ILE A 78 0.32 -12.63 3.26
C ILE A 78 0.64 -12.19 1.84
N THR A 79 1.88 -12.37 1.42
CA THR A 79 2.33 -12.05 0.05
C THR A 79 3.05 -13.26 -0.52
N THR A 80 2.91 -13.52 -1.81
CA THR A 80 3.64 -14.60 -2.48
C THR A 80 5.13 -14.25 -2.59
N GLY A 81 5.97 -15.29 -2.73
CA GLY A 81 7.38 -15.10 -3.05
C GLY A 81 7.57 -14.35 -4.37
N THR A 82 6.71 -14.58 -5.37
CA THR A 82 6.72 -13.88 -6.65
C THR A 82 6.49 -12.38 -6.48
N LEU A 83 5.52 -11.96 -5.66
CA LEU A 83 5.30 -10.53 -5.40
C LEU A 83 6.54 -9.91 -4.78
N ARG A 84 7.06 -10.56 -3.73
CA ARG A 84 8.24 -10.10 -3.01
C ARG A 84 9.49 -10.04 -3.88
N PHE A 85 9.63 -10.96 -4.82
CA PHE A 85 10.69 -10.94 -5.81
C PHE A 85 10.64 -9.68 -6.68
N TRP A 86 9.47 -9.40 -7.27
CA TRP A 86 9.29 -8.24 -8.14
C TRP A 86 9.37 -6.92 -7.37
N GLU A 87 8.75 -6.83 -6.19
CA GLU A 87 8.90 -5.67 -5.30
C GLU A 87 10.36 -5.43 -4.97
N ARG A 88 11.12 -6.48 -4.61
CA ARG A 88 12.53 -6.30 -4.26
C ARG A 88 13.39 -5.83 -5.43
N ILE A 89 13.11 -6.30 -6.65
CA ILE A 89 13.78 -5.78 -7.85
C ILE A 89 13.48 -4.29 -8.02
N GLN A 90 12.24 -3.88 -7.87
CA GLN A 90 11.84 -2.48 -8.01
C GLN A 90 12.43 -1.60 -6.91
N ASP A 91 12.43 -2.06 -5.66
CA ASP A 91 13.06 -1.36 -4.53
C ASP A 91 14.56 -1.14 -4.82
N LEU A 92 15.28 -2.19 -5.25
CA LEU A 92 16.70 -2.08 -5.58
C LEU A 92 16.96 -1.15 -6.77
N ALA A 93 16.11 -1.21 -7.80
CA ALA A 93 16.21 -0.32 -8.96
C ALA A 93 15.96 1.15 -8.56
N SER A 94 14.97 1.39 -7.69
CA SER A 94 14.66 2.73 -7.19
C SER A 94 15.73 3.25 -6.25
N GLU A 95 16.24 2.44 -5.32
CA GLU A 95 17.39 2.77 -4.47
C GLU A 95 18.62 3.16 -5.31
N GLN A 96 18.95 2.36 -6.34
CA GLN A 96 20.05 2.67 -7.26
C GLN A 96 19.82 3.97 -8.03
N THR A 97 18.60 4.20 -8.52
CA THR A 97 18.26 5.41 -9.29
C THR A 97 18.30 6.66 -8.41
N CYS A 98 17.64 6.62 -7.25
CA CYS A 98 17.61 7.72 -6.30
C CYS A 98 19.00 8.08 -5.78
N SER A 99 19.87 7.08 -5.56
CA SER A 99 21.26 7.33 -5.10
C SER A 99 22.12 8.14 -6.06
N ARG A 100 21.71 8.26 -7.33
CA ARG A 100 22.40 9.05 -8.36
C ARG A 100 21.93 10.48 -8.45
N LEU A 101 20.75 10.80 -7.90
CA LEU A 101 20.17 12.13 -7.93
C LEU A 101 20.56 12.90 -6.67
N THR A 102 20.65 14.22 -6.81
CA THR A 102 20.77 15.12 -5.67
C THR A 102 19.44 15.21 -4.92
N GLU A 103 19.49 15.60 -3.65
CA GLU A 103 18.28 15.82 -2.84
C GLU A 103 17.34 16.85 -3.49
N THR A 104 17.90 17.89 -4.10
CA THR A 104 17.13 18.91 -4.84
C THR A 104 16.44 18.35 -6.07
N GLU A 105 17.10 17.48 -6.85
CA GLU A 105 16.48 16.83 -8.02
C GLU A 105 15.35 15.88 -7.60
N LEU A 106 15.55 15.12 -6.53
CA LEU A 106 14.52 14.25 -5.96
C LEU A 106 13.30 15.04 -5.46
N GLU A 107 13.55 16.11 -4.71
CA GLU A 107 12.47 16.99 -4.25
C GLU A 107 11.65 17.54 -5.42
N GLU A 108 12.31 17.99 -6.48
CA GLU A 108 11.64 18.53 -7.66
C GLU A 108 10.83 17.47 -8.43
N GLU A 109 11.40 16.29 -8.61
CA GLU A 109 10.77 15.15 -9.29
C GLU A 109 9.49 14.70 -8.55
N TYR A 110 9.58 14.52 -7.24
CA TYR A 110 8.46 14.03 -6.42
C TYR A 110 7.55 15.14 -5.88
N ARG A 111 7.78 16.41 -6.24
CA ARG A 111 6.94 17.52 -5.80
C ARG A 111 5.55 17.46 -6.44
N TRP A 112 4.54 17.28 -5.59
CA TRP A 112 3.15 17.35 -6.01
C TRP A 112 2.78 18.77 -6.45
N LYS A 113 2.36 18.91 -7.70
CA LYS A 113 1.83 20.17 -8.24
C LYS A 113 0.31 20.05 -8.37
N PHE A 114 -0.40 21.10 -7.96
CA PHE A 114 -1.86 21.15 -8.01
C PHE A 114 -2.33 22.38 -8.77
N SER A 115 -3.39 22.24 -9.56
CA SER A 115 -4.09 23.39 -10.13
C SER A 115 -4.97 24.05 -9.07
N PRO A 116 -5.40 25.31 -9.29
CA PRO A 116 -6.35 25.97 -8.43
C PRO A 116 -7.58 25.11 -8.17
N ALA A 117 -8.08 25.19 -6.94
CA ALA A 117 -9.22 24.40 -6.53
C ALA A 117 -10.49 24.82 -7.26
N PHE A 118 -11.31 23.84 -7.64
CA PHE A 118 -12.65 24.07 -8.16
C PHE A 118 -13.69 23.48 -7.19
N TYR A 119 -14.92 23.97 -7.29
CA TYR A 119 -16.03 23.54 -6.45
C TYR A 119 -17.05 22.75 -7.26
N VAL A 120 -17.49 21.61 -6.72
CA VAL A 120 -18.71 20.92 -7.17
C VAL A 120 -19.70 20.95 -6.01
N GLY A 121 -20.73 21.79 -6.15
CA GLY A 121 -21.64 22.12 -5.04
C GLY A 121 -20.89 22.78 -3.88
N ARG A 122 -20.86 22.10 -2.72
CA ARG A 122 -20.15 22.57 -1.51
C ARG A 122 -18.78 21.92 -1.29
N GLN A 123 -18.37 21.01 -2.18
CA GLN A 123 -17.15 20.24 -2.03
C GLN A 123 -16.02 20.88 -2.85
N LYS A 124 -14.87 21.10 -2.20
CA LYS A 124 -13.67 21.67 -2.81
C LYS A 124 -12.80 20.53 -3.34
N PHE A 125 -12.40 20.62 -4.61
CA PHE A 125 -11.52 19.66 -5.28
C PHE A 125 -10.25 20.34 -5.77
N TYR A 126 -9.16 19.59 -5.81
CA TYR A 126 -7.91 19.98 -6.45
C TYR A 126 -7.65 19.02 -7.61
N ARG A 127 -7.06 19.51 -8.69
CA ARG A 127 -6.55 18.65 -9.77
C ARG A 127 -5.05 18.54 -9.59
N VAL A 128 -4.54 17.32 -9.53
CA VAL A 128 -3.10 17.05 -9.60
C VAL A 128 -2.63 17.38 -11.01
N ILE A 129 -1.57 18.16 -11.12
CA ILE A 129 -0.88 18.43 -12.38
C ILE A 129 0.23 17.40 -12.50
N GLN A 130 0.11 16.50 -13.47
CA GLN A 130 1.22 15.64 -13.86
C GLN A 130 2.22 16.50 -14.64
N SER A 131 3.43 16.63 -14.10
CA SER A 131 4.52 17.28 -14.84
C SER A 131 5.03 16.33 -15.91
N GLU A 132 5.54 16.88 -17.01
CA GLU A 132 6.33 16.06 -17.92
C GLU A 132 7.56 15.50 -17.19
N PRO A 133 7.90 14.22 -17.37
CA PRO A 133 9.06 13.61 -16.72
C PRO A 133 10.36 14.37 -17.03
N GLY A 134 11.11 14.72 -15.98
CA GLY A 134 12.41 15.37 -16.11
C GLY A 134 13.45 14.38 -16.63
N HIS A 135 14.32 14.84 -17.54
CA HIS A 135 15.49 14.07 -17.97
C HIS A 135 16.68 14.51 -17.11
N HIS A 136 17.41 13.55 -16.57
CA HIS A 136 18.46 13.81 -15.59
C HIS A 136 19.83 13.41 -16.15
N ALA A 137 20.79 14.33 -16.15
CA ALA A 137 22.14 14.05 -16.67
C ALA A 137 22.83 12.90 -15.89
N ALA A 138 22.59 12.80 -14.59
CA ALA A 138 23.10 11.73 -13.73
C ALA A 138 22.52 10.33 -14.06
N LEU A 139 21.41 10.28 -14.82
CA LEU A 139 20.72 9.08 -15.27
C LEU A 139 20.95 8.82 -16.76
N ASP A 140 22.12 9.18 -17.29
CA ASP A 140 22.47 9.09 -18.71
C ASP A 140 21.50 9.88 -19.63
N GLY A 141 20.89 10.94 -19.11
CA GLY A 141 19.88 11.72 -19.81
C GLY A 141 18.52 11.03 -19.89
N LEU A 142 18.29 9.93 -19.17
CA LEU A 142 16.99 9.27 -19.06
C LEU A 142 16.12 9.95 -17.99
N THR A 143 14.81 9.68 -18.06
CA THR A 143 13.89 9.98 -16.96
C THR A 143 14.10 9.00 -15.81
N VAL A 144 13.62 9.35 -14.61
CA VAL A 144 13.68 8.45 -13.43
C VAL A 144 13.06 7.09 -13.74
N ARG A 145 11.85 7.08 -14.32
CA ARG A 145 11.14 5.86 -14.66
C ARG A 145 11.90 4.99 -15.66
N GLU A 146 12.43 5.57 -16.74
CA GLU A 146 13.18 4.82 -17.75
C GLU A 146 14.47 4.23 -17.19
N TYR A 147 15.15 4.99 -16.32
CA TYR A 147 16.35 4.49 -15.67
C TYR A 147 16.02 3.37 -14.67
N GLU A 148 14.95 3.51 -13.88
CA GLU A 148 14.46 2.46 -12.98
C GLU A 148 14.11 1.18 -13.76
N GLU A 149 13.39 1.28 -14.88
CA GLU A 149 13.05 0.12 -15.72
C GLU A 149 14.31 -0.57 -16.28
N ARG A 150 15.30 0.22 -16.72
CA ARG A 150 16.60 -0.28 -17.18
C ARG A 150 17.38 -0.96 -16.05
N ALA A 151 17.39 -0.37 -14.86
CA ALA A 151 18.05 -0.90 -13.68
C ALA A 151 17.37 -2.21 -13.22
N ALA A 152 16.04 -2.25 -13.13
CA ALA A 152 15.26 -3.42 -12.81
C ALA A 152 15.54 -4.58 -13.80
N SER A 153 15.57 -4.27 -15.10
CA SER A 153 15.90 -5.25 -16.15
C SER A 153 17.33 -5.80 -16.01
N LYS A 154 18.28 -4.94 -15.62
CA LYS A 154 19.66 -5.34 -15.36
C LYS A 154 19.76 -6.23 -14.12
N ILE A 155 19.12 -5.85 -13.02
CA ILE A 155 19.08 -6.64 -11.78
C ILE A 155 18.47 -8.02 -12.04
N LEU A 156 17.34 -8.07 -12.73
CA LEU A 156 16.68 -9.33 -13.09
C LEU A 156 17.60 -10.30 -13.83
N ARG A 157 18.42 -9.78 -14.77
CA ARG A 157 19.31 -10.59 -15.59
C ARG A 157 20.61 -10.97 -14.89
N ASP A 158 21.25 -10.01 -14.23
CA ASP A 158 22.64 -10.13 -13.78
C ASP A 158 22.73 -10.58 -12.31
N THR A 159 21.82 -10.12 -11.45
CA THR A 159 21.85 -10.35 -10.00
C THR A 159 20.43 -10.38 -9.40
N PRO A 160 19.59 -11.38 -9.77
CA PRO A 160 18.24 -11.48 -9.25
C PRO A 160 18.27 -11.71 -7.72
N PRO A 161 17.42 -11.03 -6.94
CA PRO A 161 17.41 -11.17 -5.49
C PRO A 161 16.90 -12.56 -5.07
N GLU A 162 17.54 -13.15 -4.07
CA GLU A 162 16.98 -14.33 -3.40
C GLU A 162 15.84 -13.92 -2.47
N ILE A 163 14.73 -14.65 -2.53
CA ILE A 163 13.56 -14.44 -1.68
C ILE A 163 13.40 -15.64 -0.76
N HIS A 164 13.44 -15.36 0.53
CA HIS A 164 13.24 -16.32 1.60
C HIS A 164 11.94 -16.02 2.33
N GLU A 165 11.36 -17.04 2.96
CA GLU A 165 10.22 -16.84 3.85
C GLU A 165 10.63 -15.89 4.99
N SER A 166 9.79 -14.89 5.24
CA SER A 166 10.01 -13.94 6.32
C SER A 166 8.69 -13.40 6.84
N PHE A 167 8.71 -12.93 8.09
CA PHE A 167 7.59 -12.21 8.68
C PHE A 167 8.11 -10.92 9.30
N ARG A 168 7.27 -9.89 9.31
CA ARG A 168 7.53 -8.61 9.98
C ARG A 168 6.34 -8.26 10.84
N LEU A 169 6.61 -7.66 11.99
CA LEU A 169 5.59 -7.13 12.87
C LEU A 169 5.66 -5.61 12.79
N ASP A 170 4.55 -4.99 12.45
CA ASP A 170 4.42 -3.54 12.55
C ASP A 170 4.13 -3.21 14.01
N TYR A 171 5.14 -2.70 14.71
CA TYR A 171 4.95 -2.12 16.04
C TYR A 171 4.41 -0.71 15.88
N THR A 172 3.19 -0.47 16.38
CA THR A 172 2.62 0.89 16.55
C THR A 172 3.15 1.56 17.80
#